data_AF-A0A2D0KCT3-F1
#
_entry.id   AF-A0A2D0KCT3-F1
#
_cell.length_a   1.000
_cell.length_b   1.000
_cell.length_c   1.000
_cell.angle_alpha   90.00
_cell.angle_beta   90.00
_cell.angle_gamma   90.00
#
_symmetry.space_group_name_H-M   'P 1'
#
loop_
_entity.id
_entity.type
_entity.pdbx_description
1 polymer ?
#
loop_
_entity_poly.entity_id
_entity_poly.type
_entity_poly.pdbx_seq_one_letter_code
_entity_poly.pdbx_strand_id
1 'polypeptide(L)' 'MDIIDAANELNELNISHALQNRPSALTSINGMCRWCETEEATHGAFCSRECGEDYE' A
#
# COMPACT_ATOMS: atom_id res chain seq x y z
N MET A 1 23.59 -23.18 14.89
CA MET A 1 22.47 -22.67 14.11
C MET A 1 21.63 -23.86 13.73
N ASP A 2 20.46 -23.97 14.35
CA ASP A 2 19.53 -25.06 14.09
C ASP A 2 18.51 -24.68 13.00
N ILE A 3 17.56 -25.58 12.74
CA ILE A 3 16.54 -25.37 11.70
C ILE A 3 15.59 -24.21 12.08
N ILE A 4 15.39 -23.96 13.38
CA ILE A 4 14.54 -22.86 13.87
C ILE A 4 15.24 -21.53 13.63
N ASP A 5 16.53 -21.44 13.94
CA ASP A 5 17.35 -20.25 13.69
C ASP A 5 17.32 -19.87 12.19
N ALA A 6 17.52 -20.87 11.31
CA ALA A 6 17.51 -20.66 9.86
C ALA A 6 16.13 -20.22 9.32
N ALA A 7 15.05 -20.79 9.87
CA ALA A 7 13.69 -20.40 9.49
C ALA A 7 13.37 -18.96 9.92
N ASN A 8 13.84 -18.55 11.10
CA ASN A 8 13.64 -17.18 11.59
C ASN A 8 14.40 -16.16 10.74
N GLU A 9 15.66 -16.42 10.42
CA GLU A 9 16.46 -15.53 9.57
C GLU A 9 15.83 -15.37 8.18
N LEU A 10 15.35 -16.47 7.58
CA LEU A 10 14.63 -16.43 6.31
C LEU A 10 13.34 -15.59 6.39
N ASN A 11 12.60 -15.71 7.49
CA ASN A 11 11.38 -14.94 7.70
C ASN A 11 11.66 -13.44 7.85
N GLU A 12 12.69 -13.07 8.61
CA GLU A 12 13.14 -11.67 8.75
C GLU A 12 13.58 -11.08 7.40
N LEU A 13 14.32 -11.85 6.60
CA LEU A 13 14.70 -11.46 5.24
C LEU A 13 13.47 -11.24 4.37
N ASN A 14 12.50 -12.15 4.38
CA ASN A 14 11.27 -12.01 3.60
C ASN A 14 10.45 -10.78 4.02
N ILE A 15 10.32 -10.53 5.32
CA ILE A 15 9.61 -9.35 5.85
C ILE A 15 10.33 -8.07 5.43
N SER A 16 11.65 -8.00 5.60
CA SER A 16 12.43 -6.82 5.21
C SER A 16 12.32 -6.53 3.71
N HIS A 17 12.40 -7.57 2.88
CA HIS A 17 12.25 -7.46 1.43
C HIS A 17 10.84 -6.99 1.05
N ALA A 18 9.80 -7.52 1.69
CA ALA A 18 8.42 -7.09 1.45
C ALA A 18 8.18 -5.63 1.83
N LEU A 19 8.78 -5.17 2.94
CA LEU A 19 8.67 -3.78 3.38
C LEU A 19 9.41 -2.81 2.46
N GLN A 20 10.62 -3.17 2.02
CA GLN A 20 11.42 -2.35 1.11
C GLN A 20 10.79 -2.21 -0.28
N ASN A 21 10.13 -3.26 -0.76
CA ASN A 21 9.48 -3.28 -2.07
C ASN A 21 7.99 -3.01 -2.01
N ARG A 22 7.45 -2.60 -0.85
CA ARG A 22 6.03 -2.30 -0.72
C ARG A 22 5.68 -1.13 -1.66
N PRO A 23 4.70 -1.27 -2.56
CA PRO A 23 4.27 -0.17 -3.39
C PRO A 23 3.72 0.95 -2.50
N SER A 24 4.07 2.20 -2.85
CA SER A 24 3.54 3.38 -2.17
C SER A 24 2.02 3.38 -2.21
N ALA A 25 1.39 3.82 -1.13
CA ALA A 25 -0.05 4.05 -1.13
C ALA A 25 -0.42 5.02 -2.26
N LEU A 26 -1.54 4.76 -2.94
CA LEU A 26 -2.06 5.69 -3.93
C LEU A 26 -2.38 7.03 -3.25
N THR A 27 -1.83 8.12 -3.79
CA THR A 27 -2.12 9.48 -3.38
C THR A 27 -2.82 10.25 -4.49
N SER A 28 -3.61 11.25 -4.11
CA SER A 28 -4.13 12.23 -5.07
C SER A 28 -2.98 13.01 -5.71
N ILE A 29 -3.10 13.31 -7.01
CA ILE A 29 -2.10 14.09 -7.77
C ILE A 29 -2.25 15.59 -7.51
N ASN A 30 -3.50 16.06 -7.39
CA ASN A 30 -3.85 17.49 -7.36
C ASN A 30 -4.78 17.87 -6.20
N GLY A 31 -4.99 16.97 -5.23
CA GLY A 31 -5.98 17.13 -4.16
C GLY A 31 -7.38 16.64 -4.53
N MET A 32 -7.63 16.28 -5.80
CA MET A 32 -8.92 15.74 -6.24
C MET A 32 -8.91 14.22 -6.26
N CYS A 33 -10.11 13.65 -6.15
CA CYS A 33 -10.35 12.23 -6.30
C CYS A 33 -9.80 11.76 -7.65
N ARG A 34 -8.97 10.73 -7.61
CA ARG A 34 -8.34 10.18 -8.80
C ARG A 34 -9.32 9.48 -9.74
N TRP A 35 -10.49 9.08 -9.24
CA TRP A 35 -11.51 8.37 -10.02
C TRP A 35 -12.51 9.33 -10.67
N CYS A 36 -13.20 10.14 -9.87
CA CYS A 36 -14.22 11.04 -10.38
C CYS A 36 -13.68 12.39 -10.85
N GLU A 37 -12.50 12.80 -10.38
CA GLU A 37 -11.83 14.08 -10.69
C GLU A 37 -12.62 15.35 -10.32
N THR A 38 -13.81 15.22 -9.73
CA THR A 38 -14.73 16.31 -9.43
C THR A 38 -14.76 16.68 -7.95
N GLU A 39 -14.52 15.73 -7.06
CA GLU A 39 -14.58 15.91 -5.61
C GLU A 39 -13.19 15.82 -4.96
N GLU A 40 -13.01 16.45 -3.80
CA GLU A 40 -11.73 16.41 -3.07
C GLU A 40 -11.40 15.00 -2.57
N ALA A 41 -10.11 14.64 -2.58
CA ALA A 41 -9.64 13.36 -2.08
C ALA A 41 -9.56 13.35 -0.55
N THR A 42 -10.65 12.97 0.10
CA THR A 42 -10.77 12.86 1.57
C THR A 42 -10.36 11.48 2.11
N HIS A 43 -10.28 10.47 1.24
CA HIS A 43 -9.93 9.08 1.54
C HIS A 43 -8.70 8.64 0.72
N GLY A 44 -7.52 9.17 1.06
CA GLY A 44 -6.27 8.84 0.37
C GLY A 44 -6.18 9.52 -1.00
N ALA A 45 -6.36 8.74 -2.08
CA ALA A 45 -6.45 9.27 -3.44
C ALA A 45 -7.87 9.54 -3.92
N PHE A 46 -8.90 9.21 -3.12
CA PHE A 46 -10.30 9.19 -3.55
C PHE A 46 -11.21 10.03 -2.65
N CYS A 47 -12.38 10.45 -3.15
CA CYS A 47 -13.39 11.19 -2.38
C CYS A 47 -14.27 10.29 -1.50
N SER A 48 -14.28 8.99 -1.77
CA SER A 48 -15.03 7.99 -1.02
C SER A 48 -14.32 6.65 -1.10
N ARG A 49 -14.70 5.71 -0.22
CA ARG A 49 -14.18 4.33 -0.25
C ARG A 49 -14.55 3.63 -1.56
N GLU A 50 -15.80 3.80 -2.02
CA GLU A 50 -16.33 3.21 -3.25
C GLU A 50 -15.50 3.61 -4.48
N CYS A 51 -15.04 4.87 -4.55
CA CYS A 51 -14.17 5.33 -5.63
C CYS A 51 -12.78 4.67 -5.65
N GLY A 52 -12.35 4.09 -4.54
CA GLY A 52 -11.07 3.38 -4.42
C GLY A 52 -11.18 1.86 -4.51
N GLU A 53 -12.39 1.28 -4.54
CA GLU A 53 -12.58 -0.19 -4.54
C GLU A 53 -11.98 -0.85 -5.79
N ASP A 54 -11.95 -0.15 -6.92
CA ASP A 54 -11.33 -0.64 -8.16
C ASP A 54 -9.79 -0.55 -8.16
N TYR A 55 -9.18 0.04 -7.11
CA TYR A 55 -7.74 0.30 -6.98
C TYR A 55 -7.08 -0.46 -5.82
N GLU A 56 -7.82 -1.30 -5.10
CA GLU A 56 -7.31 -2.23 -4.07
C GLU A 56 -6.83 -3.56 -4.67
#